data_AF-A0A662SBE0-F1
#
_entry.id   AF-A0A662SBE0-F1
#
_cell.length_a   1.000
_cell.length_b   1.000
_cell.length_c   1.000
_cell.angle_alpha   90.00
_cell.angle_beta   90.00
_cell.angle_gamma   90.00
#
_symmetry.space_group_name_H-M   'P 1'
#
loop_
_entity.id
_entity.type
_entity.pdbx_description
1 polymer ?
#
loop_
_entity_poly.entity_id
_entity_poly.type
_entity_poly.pdbx_seq_one_letter_code
_entity_poly.pdbx_strand_id
1 'polypeptide(L)'
;MGVEPTRQLSALLLILALLLLFPSYASLDFQAKIYDDGTFKLSEHRGKVVVLIFVQTTCSHCRSTLPLIADRWRSDPYLTSGGYLGVIISLSPLHPQTDTGVEDDWNFYQSVNPPNNWILIPEAWDLLNLFDVKYTTTVIVIDPQGNLFRKITPETKPRIDDFVGYVFDSIKQAGNLPENPNEEVKITAVVPSEVYVGQSVKISGSLSPAVDRITIEVRWPSGYSKNYSVLTVDGRFTFSFTPREPGRWAIKIIAGPSSKEYQLTARLMVSLQINQTFKAYYGTFDQEAAEILGLETQKAGTTLPPGNIILLGGPKANHLSKLINQMEGITVENKEGRGYIKINSYELKTIVSYGKSDYALIYALEYKGRKIILVEGLTRYGTRAGALYLWSGYAAGNTLVIIKWTDYDGNGDVSLQEIKEVHSEV
;
A
#
# COMPACT_ATOMS: atom_id res chain seq x y z
N MET A 1 -55.92 -40.24 15.75
CA MET A 1 -54.45 -40.13 15.63
C MET A 1 -54.11 -38.65 15.72
N GLY A 2 -53.66 -38.24 16.91
CA GLY A 2 -53.50 -36.83 17.29
C GLY A 2 -52.26 -36.22 16.66
N VAL A 3 -52.42 -35.01 16.14
CA VAL A 3 -51.32 -34.16 15.69
C VAL A 3 -50.89 -33.32 16.89
N GLU A 4 -49.66 -33.53 17.36
CA GLU A 4 -49.06 -32.82 18.49
C GLU A 4 -49.11 -31.28 18.31
N PRO A 5 -49.87 -30.54 19.15
CA PRO A 5 -49.90 -29.07 19.11
C PRO A 5 -48.62 -28.44 19.69
N THR A 6 -47.80 -29.24 20.36
CA THR A 6 -46.66 -28.82 21.18
C THR A 6 -45.44 -28.38 20.36
N ARG A 7 -45.23 -28.92 19.15
CA ARG A 7 -44.07 -28.58 18.30
C ARG A 7 -44.18 -27.23 17.59
N GLN A 8 -45.39 -26.79 17.23
CA GLN A 8 -45.57 -25.49 16.58
C GLN A 8 -45.47 -24.33 17.58
N LEU A 9 -46.02 -24.49 18.78
CA LEU A 9 -45.91 -23.48 19.85
C LEU A 9 -44.46 -23.32 20.33
N SER A 10 -43.69 -24.40 20.43
CA SER A 10 -42.28 -24.33 20.84
C SER A 10 -41.38 -23.74 19.75
N ALA A 11 -41.63 -23.99 18.47
CA ALA A 11 -40.93 -23.33 17.37
C ALA A 11 -41.25 -21.82 17.30
N LEU A 12 -42.52 -21.43 17.52
CA LEU A 12 -42.93 -20.03 17.51
C LEU A 12 -42.36 -19.26 18.72
N LEU A 13 -42.32 -19.89 19.90
CA LEU A 13 -41.65 -19.34 21.09
C LEU A 13 -40.13 -19.26 20.93
N LEU A 14 -39.49 -20.20 20.23
CA LEU A 14 -38.06 -20.12 19.93
C LEU A 14 -37.74 -18.99 18.93
N ILE A 15 -38.58 -18.77 17.92
CA ILE A 15 -38.42 -17.68 16.95
C ILE A 15 -38.68 -16.32 17.62
N LEU A 16 -39.69 -16.21 18.49
CA LEU A 16 -39.96 -15.01 19.26
C LEU A 16 -38.86 -14.72 20.29
N ALA A 17 -38.29 -15.75 20.93
CA ALA A 17 -37.14 -15.62 21.83
C ALA A 17 -35.84 -15.30 21.08
N LEU A 18 -35.63 -15.81 19.86
CA LEU A 18 -34.51 -15.41 19.01
C LEU A 18 -34.63 -13.95 18.55
N LEU A 19 -35.84 -13.48 18.22
CA LEU A 19 -36.11 -12.08 17.87
C LEU A 19 -35.87 -11.11 19.04
N LEU A 20 -36.04 -11.57 20.29
CA LEU A 20 -35.73 -10.81 21.51
C LEU A 20 -34.24 -10.91 21.94
N LEU A 21 -33.45 -11.79 21.30
CA LEU A 21 -32.01 -11.97 21.56
C LEU A 21 -31.12 -11.23 20.56
N PHE A 22 -31.69 -10.65 19.50
CA PHE A 22 -30.97 -9.61 18.76
C PHE A 22 -31.06 -8.34 19.59
N PRO A 23 -29.95 -7.75 20.05
CA PRO A 23 -30.00 -6.36 20.47
C PRO A 23 -30.57 -5.62 19.26
N SER A 24 -31.77 -5.06 19.40
CA SER A 24 -32.19 -3.96 18.55
C SER A 24 -31.10 -2.92 18.74
N TYR A 25 -30.12 -2.88 17.85
CA TYR A 25 -29.25 -1.74 17.71
C TYR A 25 -30.21 -0.60 17.47
N ALA A 26 -30.48 0.19 18.53
CA ALA A 26 -31.30 1.38 18.42
C ALA A 26 -30.59 2.22 17.37
N SER A 27 -31.11 2.23 16.14
CA SER A 27 -30.50 2.96 15.06
C SER A 27 -30.49 4.41 15.50
N LEU A 28 -29.32 5.06 15.46
CA LEU A 28 -29.18 6.46 15.76
C LEU A 28 -30.19 7.23 14.89
N ASP A 29 -31.16 7.87 15.53
CA ASP A 29 -32.18 8.68 14.87
C ASP A 29 -32.43 9.93 15.71
N PHE A 30 -32.61 11.06 15.05
CA PHE A 30 -32.89 12.34 15.68
C PHE A 30 -33.73 13.21 14.75
N GLN A 31 -34.39 14.19 15.35
CA GLN A 31 -35.14 15.20 14.63
C GLN A 31 -34.72 16.60 15.09
N ALA A 32 -34.65 17.55 14.16
CA ALA A 32 -34.31 18.94 14.47
C ALA A 32 -34.97 19.90 13.47
N LYS A 33 -35.21 21.14 13.90
CA LYS A 33 -35.79 22.17 13.03
C LYS A 33 -34.74 22.63 12.01
N ILE A 34 -35.12 22.72 10.73
CA ILE A 34 -34.27 23.34 9.69
C ILE A 34 -34.60 24.82 9.55
N TYR A 35 -33.69 25.59 8.96
CA TYR A 35 -33.86 27.04 8.80
C TYR A 35 -35.12 27.43 7.99
N ASP A 36 -35.39 26.78 6.86
CA ASP A 36 -36.49 27.13 5.93
C ASP A 36 -37.90 26.65 6.39
N ASP A 37 -38.16 26.63 7.69
CA ASP A 37 -39.39 26.12 8.31
C ASP A 37 -39.76 24.69 7.88
N GLY A 38 -39.07 23.73 8.50
CA GLY A 38 -39.33 22.30 8.37
C GLY A 38 -38.68 21.50 9.49
N THR A 39 -38.75 20.17 9.40
CA THR A 39 -38.06 19.26 10.32
C THR A 39 -37.16 18.33 9.52
N PHE A 40 -35.89 18.25 9.93
CA PHE A 40 -34.99 17.20 9.50
C PHE A 40 -35.21 15.99 10.39
N LYS A 41 -35.33 14.80 9.80
CA LYS A 41 -35.31 13.53 10.53
C LYS A 41 -34.33 12.56 9.89
N LEU A 42 -33.36 12.07 10.67
CA LEU A 42 -32.27 11.25 10.13
C LEU A 42 -32.79 9.96 9.43
N SER A 43 -33.83 9.32 9.98
CA SER A 43 -34.45 8.13 9.39
C SER A 43 -35.03 8.35 7.98
N GLU A 44 -35.40 9.58 7.62
CA GLU A 44 -35.98 9.89 6.30
C GLU A 44 -34.92 9.98 5.19
N HIS A 45 -33.64 9.90 5.57
CA HIS A 45 -32.51 9.97 4.67
C HIS A 45 -31.73 8.65 4.57
N ARG A 46 -32.34 7.53 4.95
CA ARG A 46 -31.81 6.19 4.64
C ARG A 46 -31.62 6.05 3.12
N GLY A 47 -30.58 5.33 2.72
CA GLY A 47 -30.13 5.25 1.33
C GLY A 47 -29.19 6.40 0.91
N LYS A 48 -28.92 7.38 1.79
CA LYS A 48 -27.94 8.45 1.55
C LYS A 48 -26.84 8.43 2.61
N VAL A 49 -25.64 8.82 2.23
CA VAL A 49 -24.62 9.22 3.20
C VAL A 49 -24.99 10.59 3.74
N VAL A 50 -25.18 10.68 5.06
CA VAL A 50 -25.49 11.94 5.74
C VAL A 50 -24.24 12.43 6.48
N VAL A 51 -23.86 13.68 6.25
CA VAL A 51 -22.65 14.29 6.81
C VAL A 51 -23.05 15.45 7.71
N LEU A 52 -22.98 15.25 9.02
CA LEU A 52 -23.24 16.29 10.00
C LEU A 52 -21.96 17.08 10.25
N ILE A 53 -22.01 18.40 10.14
CA ILE A 53 -20.86 19.28 10.37
C ILE A 53 -21.23 20.28 11.46
N PHE A 54 -20.65 20.12 12.64
CA PHE A 54 -20.88 20.97 13.80
C PHE A 54 -19.94 22.18 13.75
N VAL A 55 -20.50 23.38 13.68
CA VAL A 55 -19.74 24.63 13.58
C VAL A 55 -20.23 25.68 14.55
N GLN A 56 -19.39 26.68 14.79
CA GLN A 56 -19.75 27.88 15.54
C GLN A 56 -19.44 29.12 14.74
N THR A 57 -20.33 30.11 14.79
CA THR A 57 -20.20 31.36 14.03
C THR A 57 -18.96 32.14 14.41
N THR A 58 -18.47 32.05 15.65
CA THR A 58 -17.26 32.75 16.12
C THR A 58 -15.98 31.92 16.07
N CYS A 59 -16.05 30.65 15.65
CA CYS A 59 -14.89 29.75 15.66
C CYS A 59 -13.98 29.96 14.44
N SER A 60 -12.73 30.38 14.68
CA SER A 60 -11.72 30.61 13.64
C SER A 60 -11.45 29.36 12.79
N HIS A 61 -11.40 28.19 13.42
CA HIS A 61 -11.22 26.91 12.71
C HIS A 61 -12.43 26.58 11.83
N CYS A 62 -13.66 26.82 12.29
CA CYS A 62 -14.86 26.66 11.46
C CYS A 62 -14.81 27.57 10.23
N ARG A 63 -14.46 28.86 10.44
CA ARG A 63 -14.37 29.86 9.36
C ARG A 63 -13.30 29.54 8.32
N SER A 64 -12.24 28.85 8.72
CA SER A 64 -11.18 28.42 7.79
C SER A 64 -11.51 27.08 7.11
N THR A 65 -12.20 26.16 7.79
CA THR A 65 -12.37 24.77 7.32
C THR A 65 -13.65 24.57 6.53
N LEU A 66 -14.77 25.16 6.97
CA LEU A 66 -16.07 24.96 6.31
C LEU A 66 -16.09 25.43 4.84
N PRO A 67 -15.50 26.59 4.46
CA PRO A 67 -15.41 26.98 3.06
C PRO A 67 -14.67 25.97 2.20
N LEU A 68 -13.57 25.40 2.71
CA LEU A 68 -12.79 24.38 1.97
C LEU A 68 -13.59 23.09 1.76
N ILE A 69 -14.39 22.68 2.75
CA ILE A 69 -15.31 21.56 2.61
C ILE A 69 -16.41 21.89 1.59
N ALA A 70 -17.01 23.09 1.66
CA ALA A 70 -18.04 23.51 0.71
C ALA A 70 -17.49 23.54 -0.73
N ASP A 71 -16.33 24.15 -0.97
CA ASP A 71 -15.68 24.26 -2.28
C ASP A 71 -15.37 22.88 -2.88
N ARG A 72 -14.79 21.98 -2.08
CA ARG A 72 -14.47 20.63 -2.51
C ARG A 72 -15.71 19.78 -2.75
N TRP A 73 -16.77 19.98 -1.97
CA TRP A 73 -18.05 19.30 -2.20
C TRP A 73 -18.70 19.76 -3.50
N ARG A 74 -18.75 21.08 -3.75
CA ARG A 74 -19.32 21.65 -4.98
C ARG A 74 -18.59 21.20 -6.25
N SER A 75 -17.27 21.00 -6.15
CA SER A 75 -16.43 20.59 -7.28
C SER A 75 -16.39 19.07 -7.51
N ASP A 76 -16.99 18.26 -6.64
CA ASP A 76 -17.01 16.80 -6.76
C ASP A 76 -18.37 16.30 -7.29
N PRO A 77 -18.45 15.85 -8.56
CA PRO A 77 -19.71 15.38 -9.16
C PRO A 77 -20.35 14.20 -8.41
N TYR A 78 -19.56 13.39 -7.70
CA TYR A 78 -20.09 12.27 -6.93
C TYR A 78 -20.89 12.76 -5.72
N LEU A 79 -20.45 13.84 -5.08
CA LEU A 79 -21.06 14.36 -3.85
C LEU A 79 -22.22 15.30 -4.12
N THR A 80 -22.28 15.86 -5.32
CA THR A 80 -23.44 16.62 -5.79
C THR A 80 -24.55 15.73 -6.37
N SER A 81 -24.33 14.41 -6.43
CA SER A 81 -25.38 13.43 -6.76
C SER A 81 -26.37 13.24 -5.60
N GLY A 82 -27.54 12.65 -5.88
CA GLY A 82 -28.62 12.48 -4.91
C GLY A 82 -28.32 11.55 -3.72
N GLY A 83 -27.19 10.83 -3.74
CA GLY A 83 -26.79 9.86 -2.71
C GLY A 83 -26.10 10.47 -1.47
N TYR A 84 -25.85 11.78 -1.45
CA TYR A 84 -25.12 12.45 -0.37
C TYR A 84 -25.90 13.68 0.13
N LEU A 85 -25.83 13.94 1.44
CA LEU A 85 -26.49 15.06 2.09
C LEU A 85 -25.55 15.68 3.14
N GLY A 86 -25.28 16.98 3.00
CA GLY A 86 -24.59 17.74 4.03
C GLY A 86 -25.60 18.38 4.99
N VAL A 87 -25.34 18.30 6.28
CA VAL A 87 -26.18 18.91 7.32
C VAL A 87 -25.28 19.76 8.19
N ILE A 88 -25.42 21.07 8.06
CA ILE A 88 -24.65 22.04 8.82
C ILE A 88 -25.41 22.31 10.10
N ILE A 89 -24.82 21.90 11.23
CA ILE A 89 -25.33 22.20 12.56
C ILE A 89 -24.53 23.40 13.04
N SER A 90 -25.12 24.57 12.89
CA SER A 90 -24.50 25.83 13.30
C SER A 90 -25.01 26.23 14.68
N LEU A 91 -24.14 26.92 15.42
CA LEU A 91 -24.40 27.39 16.77
C LEU A 91 -23.80 28.79 16.88
N SER A 92 -24.56 29.78 17.36
CA SER A 92 -24.09 31.12 17.66
C SER A 92 -23.79 31.27 19.15
N PRO A 93 -22.52 31.22 19.59
CA PRO A 93 -22.20 31.37 21.02
C PRO A 93 -22.46 32.76 21.57
N LEU A 94 -22.58 33.78 20.69
CA LEU A 94 -22.87 35.15 21.10
C LEU A 94 -24.36 35.38 21.37
N HIS A 95 -25.23 34.67 20.65
CA HIS A 95 -26.69 34.82 20.75
C HIS A 95 -27.40 33.45 20.84
N PRO A 96 -27.02 32.56 21.78
CA PRO A 96 -27.47 31.17 21.79
C PRO A 96 -28.99 31.06 22.00
N GLN A 97 -29.62 30.23 21.18
CA GLN A 97 -31.04 29.87 21.21
C GLN A 97 -31.99 31.07 21.08
N THR A 98 -31.59 32.07 20.28
CA THR A 98 -32.37 33.27 19.97
C THR A 98 -32.57 33.42 18.47
N ASP A 99 -33.54 34.24 18.05
CA ASP A 99 -33.75 34.57 16.63
C ASP A 99 -32.50 35.22 16.01
N THR A 100 -31.78 36.05 16.78
CA THR A 100 -30.49 36.62 16.36
C THR A 100 -29.42 35.55 16.15
N GLY A 101 -29.38 34.52 17.00
CA GLY A 101 -28.46 33.38 16.82
C GLY A 101 -28.77 32.58 15.55
N VAL A 102 -30.05 32.36 15.26
CA VAL A 102 -30.50 31.72 14.01
C VAL A 102 -30.11 32.55 12.79
N GLU A 103 -30.18 33.89 12.88
CA GLU A 103 -29.73 34.79 11.81
C GLU A 103 -28.20 34.78 11.65
N ASP A 104 -27.44 34.77 12.75
CA ASP A 104 -25.98 34.63 12.72
C ASP A 104 -25.55 33.33 12.02
N ASP A 105 -26.22 32.22 12.35
CA ASP A 105 -26.01 30.90 11.76
C ASP A 105 -26.29 30.90 10.26
N TRP A 106 -27.39 31.51 9.84
CA TRP A 106 -27.75 31.66 8.44
C TRP A 106 -26.72 32.49 7.66
N ASN A 107 -26.32 33.63 8.21
CA ASN A 107 -25.32 34.50 7.60
C ASN A 107 -23.98 33.78 7.43
N PHE A 108 -23.57 32.98 8.43
CA PHE A 108 -22.37 32.16 8.31
C PHE A 108 -22.53 31.05 7.26
N TYR A 109 -23.65 30.34 7.25
CA TYR A 109 -23.97 29.31 6.26
C TYR A 109 -23.94 29.85 4.83
N GLN A 110 -24.54 31.02 4.58
CA GLN A 110 -24.52 31.66 3.26
C GLN A 110 -23.13 32.13 2.85
N SER A 111 -22.31 32.59 3.80
CA SER A 111 -20.95 33.07 3.52
C SER A 111 -20.03 32.02 2.89
N VAL A 112 -20.33 30.73 3.05
CA VAL A 112 -19.53 29.63 2.49
C VAL A 112 -20.00 29.13 1.13
N ASN A 113 -21.02 29.77 0.54
CA ASN A 113 -21.64 29.37 -0.73
C ASN A 113 -21.98 27.87 -0.74
N PRO A 114 -22.97 27.45 0.07
CA PRO A 114 -23.20 26.04 0.37
C PRO A 114 -23.65 25.26 -0.87
N PRO A 115 -23.22 24.00 -1.04
CA PRO A 115 -23.78 23.10 -2.05
C PRO A 115 -25.31 22.99 -1.98
N ASN A 116 -25.96 22.77 -3.15
CA ASN A 116 -27.42 22.68 -3.25
C ASN A 116 -28.03 21.53 -2.43
N ASN A 117 -27.26 20.49 -2.11
CA ASN A 117 -27.67 19.37 -1.28
C ASN A 117 -27.21 19.51 0.18
N TRP A 118 -27.02 20.74 0.66
CA TRP A 118 -26.78 21.04 2.06
C TRP A 118 -28.03 21.62 2.72
N ILE A 119 -28.20 21.29 4.01
CA ILE A 119 -29.27 21.79 4.86
C ILE A 119 -28.64 22.47 6.08
N LEU A 120 -29.22 23.59 6.51
CA LEU A 120 -28.87 24.25 7.76
C LEU A 120 -29.84 23.85 8.87
N ILE A 121 -29.28 23.39 9.99
CA ILE A 121 -29.95 23.20 11.26
C ILE A 121 -29.33 24.23 12.24
N PRO A 122 -29.99 25.37 12.47
CA PRO A 122 -29.47 26.39 13.38
C PRO A 122 -29.77 26.02 14.83
N GLU A 123 -28.90 26.45 15.75
CA GLU A 123 -29.13 26.42 17.19
C GLU A 123 -29.53 25.05 17.80
N ALA A 124 -29.13 23.93 17.18
CA ALA A 124 -29.40 22.58 17.68
C ALA A 124 -28.34 22.11 18.70
N TRP A 125 -28.28 22.80 19.84
CA TRP A 125 -27.30 22.55 20.91
C TRP A 125 -27.42 21.18 21.55
N ASP A 126 -28.61 20.60 21.59
CA ASP A 126 -28.89 19.27 22.14
C ASP A 126 -28.18 18.15 21.37
N LEU A 127 -27.95 18.34 20.07
CA LEU A 127 -27.21 17.40 19.23
C LEU A 127 -25.72 17.28 19.63
N LEU A 128 -25.16 18.29 20.31
CA LEU A 128 -23.79 18.18 20.83
C LEU A 128 -23.68 17.01 21.81
N ASN A 129 -24.66 16.85 22.71
CA ASN A 129 -24.66 15.77 23.70
C ASN A 129 -24.95 14.43 23.05
N LEU A 130 -25.92 14.38 22.11
CA LEU A 130 -26.29 13.15 21.40
C LEU A 130 -25.09 12.50 20.69
N PHE A 131 -24.22 13.32 20.12
CA PHE A 131 -23.06 12.87 19.36
C PHE A 131 -21.73 13.01 20.13
N ASP A 132 -21.76 13.36 21.42
CA ASP A 132 -20.58 13.59 22.27
C ASP A 132 -19.59 14.63 21.67
N VAL A 133 -20.10 15.68 21.03
CA VAL A 133 -19.27 16.69 20.36
C VAL A 133 -18.66 17.64 21.41
N LYS A 134 -17.34 17.54 21.59
CA LYS A 134 -16.57 18.37 22.53
C LYS A 134 -15.94 19.61 21.90
N TYR A 135 -15.71 19.56 20.58
CA TYR A 135 -15.05 20.63 19.83
C TYR A 135 -15.84 20.96 18.57
N THR A 136 -15.99 22.24 18.26
CA THR A 136 -16.60 22.68 17.01
C THR A 136 -15.61 22.62 15.85
N THR A 137 -16.11 22.47 14.63
CA THR A 137 -15.44 21.81 13.49
C THR A 137 -15.39 20.28 13.60
N THR A 138 -16.36 19.64 14.28
CA THR A 138 -16.50 18.17 14.28
C THR A 138 -17.36 17.74 13.10
N VAL A 139 -16.93 16.70 12.38
CA VAL A 139 -17.67 16.08 11.28
C VAL A 139 -18.09 14.67 11.65
N ILE A 140 -19.36 14.34 11.42
CA ILE A 140 -19.91 13.00 11.64
C ILE A 140 -20.43 12.48 10.31
N VAL A 141 -19.91 11.33 9.91
CA VAL A 141 -20.32 10.63 8.70
C VAL A 141 -21.26 9.50 9.14
N ILE A 142 -22.44 9.47 8.55
CA ILE A 142 -23.47 8.46 8.77
C ILE A 142 -23.65 7.70 7.45
N ASP A 143 -23.65 6.38 7.53
CA ASP A 143 -23.81 5.51 6.36
C ASP A 143 -25.26 5.49 5.82
N PRO A 144 -25.49 4.93 4.61
CA PRO A 144 -26.83 4.81 4.03
C PRO A 144 -27.83 4.04 4.90
N GLN A 145 -27.37 3.18 5.80
CA GLN A 145 -28.20 2.42 6.74
C GLN A 145 -28.54 3.22 8.00
N GLY A 146 -27.96 4.41 8.17
CA GLY A 146 -28.19 5.30 9.30
C GLY A 146 -27.30 5.06 10.50
N ASN A 147 -26.23 4.29 10.37
CA ASN A 147 -25.28 4.06 11.45
C ASN A 147 -24.18 5.12 11.43
N LEU A 148 -23.68 5.47 12.62
CA LEU A 148 -22.48 6.30 12.74
C LEU A 148 -21.29 5.56 12.13
N PHE A 149 -20.81 6.04 10.99
CA PHE A 149 -19.66 5.46 10.29
C PHE A 149 -18.35 6.02 10.85
N ARG A 150 -18.26 7.35 11.04
CA ARG A 150 -17.06 7.99 11.58
C ARG A 150 -17.37 9.32 12.24
N LYS A 151 -16.65 9.62 13.33
CA LYS A 151 -16.57 10.95 13.95
C LYS A 151 -15.15 11.48 13.78
N ILE A 152 -15.02 12.70 13.27
CA ILE A 152 -13.75 13.34 12.92
C ILE A 152 -13.68 14.66 13.67
N THR A 153 -12.65 14.83 14.50
CA THR A 153 -12.50 16.02 15.34
C THR A 153 -11.18 16.73 15.04
N PRO A 154 -11.09 18.05 15.29
CA PRO A 154 -9.83 18.80 15.15
C PRO A 154 -8.69 18.23 16.00
N GLU A 155 -8.99 17.62 17.14
CA GLU A 155 -8.01 16.96 18.00
C GLU A 155 -7.34 15.77 17.28
N THR A 156 -8.14 14.94 16.61
CA THR A 156 -7.61 13.77 15.88
C THR A 156 -6.89 14.14 14.58
N LYS A 157 -7.20 15.32 14.02
CA LYS A 157 -6.67 15.83 12.74
C LYS A 157 -6.44 17.35 12.84
N PRO A 158 -5.33 17.81 13.43
CA PRO A 158 -5.13 19.23 13.76
C PRO A 158 -4.73 20.11 12.57
N ARG A 159 -4.23 19.52 11.48
CA ARG A 159 -3.90 20.26 10.24
C ARG A 159 -5.13 20.32 9.34
N ILE A 160 -5.48 21.51 8.86
CA ILE A 160 -6.70 21.77 8.07
C ILE A 160 -6.73 20.91 6.80
N ASP A 161 -5.66 20.86 6.02
CA ASP A 161 -5.63 20.07 4.76
C ASP A 161 -5.80 18.57 5.02
N ASP A 162 -5.16 18.05 6.07
CA ASP A 162 -5.28 16.65 6.48
C ASP A 162 -6.70 16.35 6.98
N PHE A 163 -7.30 17.28 7.73
CA PHE A 163 -8.68 17.19 8.21
C PHE A 163 -9.67 17.11 7.03
N VAL A 164 -9.59 18.07 6.10
CA VAL A 164 -10.48 18.13 4.94
C VAL A 164 -10.30 16.88 4.08
N GLY A 165 -9.06 16.48 3.76
CA GLY A 165 -8.80 15.26 3.00
C GLY A 165 -9.43 14.02 3.64
N TYR A 166 -9.25 13.86 4.96
CA TYR A 166 -9.77 12.72 5.71
C TYR A 166 -11.30 12.69 5.81
N VAL A 167 -11.95 13.86 5.89
CA VAL A 167 -13.42 13.98 5.81
C VAL A 167 -13.91 13.40 4.49
N PHE A 168 -13.36 13.83 3.36
CA PHE A 168 -13.81 13.36 2.04
C PHE A 168 -13.52 11.88 1.81
N ASP A 169 -12.39 11.37 2.30
CA ASP A 169 -12.10 9.94 2.25
C ASP A 169 -13.15 9.13 3.04
N SER A 170 -13.59 9.65 4.18
CA SER A 170 -14.56 9.00 5.05
C SER A 170 -15.98 9.02 4.47
N ILE A 171 -16.41 10.16 3.91
CA ILE A 171 -17.71 10.30 3.22
C ILE A 171 -17.80 9.28 2.09
N LYS A 172 -16.76 9.21 1.26
CA LYS A 172 -16.75 8.28 0.14
C LYS A 172 -16.63 6.82 0.58
N GLN A 173 -15.99 6.51 1.71
CA GLN A 173 -16.00 5.13 2.24
C GLN A 173 -17.41 4.71 2.70
N ALA A 174 -18.14 5.61 3.36
CA ALA A 174 -19.50 5.34 3.81
C ALA A 174 -20.47 5.07 2.66
N GLY A 175 -20.32 5.77 1.53
CA GLY A 175 -21.19 5.61 0.35
C GLY A 175 -20.99 4.33 -0.45
N ASN A 176 -19.94 3.56 -0.15
CA ASN A 176 -19.58 2.34 -0.88
C ASN A 176 -19.81 1.06 -0.05
N LEU A 177 -20.65 1.14 0.98
CA LEU A 177 -21.10 -0.02 1.75
C LEU A 177 -22.15 -0.82 0.93
N PRO A 178 -22.18 -2.16 1.04
CA PRO A 178 -23.19 -2.97 0.36
C PRO A 178 -24.62 -2.58 0.76
N GLU A 179 -25.59 -2.67 -0.17
CA GLU A 179 -27.01 -2.35 0.08
C GLU A 179 -27.61 -3.16 1.24
N ASN A 180 -27.13 -4.38 1.46
CA ASN A 180 -27.42 -5.18 2.64
C ASN A 180 -26.15 -5.36 3.50
N PRO A 181 -26.07 -4.75 4.70
CA PRO A 181 -24.89 -4.81 5.56
C PRO A 181 -24.60 -6.22 6.11
N ASN A 182 -25.49 -7.18 5.90
CA ASN A 182 -25.32 -8.59 6.26
C ASN A 182 -25.05 -9.50 5.05
N GLU A 183 -25.07 -8.98 3.82
CA GLU A 183 -24.75 -9.78 2.64
C GLU A 183 -23.25 -9.97 2.54
N GLU A 184 -22.80 -11.22 2.63
CA GLU A 184 -21.38 -11.56 2.54
C GLU A 184 -20.84 -11.22 1.14
N VAL A 185 -19.82 -10.37 1.10
CA VAL A 185 -19.04 -10.11 -0.10
C VAL A 185 -17.95 -11.16 -0.23
N LYS A 186 -18.04 -12.00 -1.27
CA LYS A 186 -17.00 -12.97 -1.59
C LYS A 186 -15.76 -12.25 -2.12
N ILE A 187 -14.67 -12.31 -1.35
CA ILE A 187 -13.38 -11.69 -1.69
C ILE A 187 -12.43 -12.73 -2.32
N THR A 188 -11.96 -12.44 -3.53
CA THR A 188 -10.89 -13.19 -4.19
C THR A 188 -9.75 -12.24 -4.56
N ALA A 189 -8.53 -12.54 -4.15
CA ALA A 189 -7.36 -11.73 -4.51
C ALA A 189 -6.15 -12.62 -4.74
N VAL A 190 -5.25 -12.15 -5.60
CA VAL A 190 -3.92 -12.73 -5.80
C VAL A 190 -2.93 -11.84 -5.05
N VAL A 191 -2.35 -12.40 -3.99
CA VAL A 191 -1.29 -11.78 -3.20
C VAL A 191 -0.09 -12.74 -3.26
N PRO A 192 1.10 -12.26 -3.67
CA PRO A 192 2.30 -13.09 -3.59
C PRO A 192 2.53 -13.57 -2.16
N SER A 193 2.95 -14.82 -1.97
CA SER A 193 3.30 -15.34 -0.64
C SER A 193 4.66 -14.85 -0.16
N GLU A 194 5.54 -14.46 -1.09
CA GLU A 194 6.90 -14.01 -0.82
C GLU A 194 7.32 -12.92 -1.81
N VAL A 195 7.99 -11.87 -1.30
CA VAL A 195 8.58 -10.77 -2.06
C VAL A 195 9.84 -10.26 -1.34
N TYR A 196 10.57 -9.34 -1.97
CA TYR A 196 11.71 -8.68 -1.32
C TYR A 196 11.39 -7.27 -0.82
N VAL A 197 12.09 -6.84 0.23
CA VAL A 197 12.05 -5.45 0.69
C VAL A 197 12.48 -4.52 -0.45
N GLY A 198 11.70 -3.46 -0.70
CA GLY A 198 11.93 -2.52 -1.80
C GLY A 198 11.20 -2.88 -3.11
N GLN A 199 10.74 -4.13 -3.27
CA GLN A 199 9.97 -4.56 -4.45
C GLN A 199 8.53 -4.02 -4.39
N SER A 200 8.05 -3.42 -5.48
CA SER A 200 6.63 -3.05 -5.57
C SER A 200 5.78 -4.31 -5.74
N VAL A 201 4.83 -4.49 -4.83
CA VAL A 201 3.87 -5.59 -4.80
C VAL A 201 2.58 -5.08 -5.42
N LYS A 202 2.10 -5.74 -6.48
CA LYS A 202 0.80 -5.47 -7.08
C LYS A 202 -0.18 -6.56 -6.68
N ILE A 203 -1.27 -6.17 -6.05
CA ILE A 203 -2.39 -7.02 -5.65
C ILE A 203 -3.54 -6.76 -6.61
N SER A 204 -4.18 -7.82 -7.10
CA SER A 204 -5.37 -7.73 -7.95
C SER A 204 -6.44 -8.69 -7.45
N GLY A 205 -7.70 -8.30 -7.53
CA GLY A 205 -8.79 -9.12 -7.02
C GLY A 205 -10.16 -8.74 -7.55
N SER A 206 -11.15 -9.52 -7.13
CA SER A 206 -12.56 -9.37 -7.48
C SER A 206 -13.47 -9.59 -6.27
N LEU A 207 -14.64 -8.98 -6.33
CA LEU A 207 -15.67 -8.94 -5.29
C LEU A 207 -17.00 -9.38 -5.90
N SER A 208 -17.77 -10.15 -5.14
CA SER A 208 -19.11 -10.57 -5.53
C SER A 208 -20.02 -10.59 -4.29
N PRO A 209 -21.08 -9.78 -4.23
CA PRO A 209 -21.47 -8.75 -5.20
C PRO A 209 -20.42 -7.64 -5.37
N ALA A 210 -20.53 -6.85 -6.44
CA ALA A 210 -19.62 -5.74 -6.69
C ALA A 210 -19.84 -4.62 -5.65
N VAL A 211 -18.75 -4.04 -5.16
CA VAL A 211 -18.76 -2.86 -4.28
C VAL A 211 -17.76 -1.84 -4.79
N ASP A 212 -18.12 -0.58 -4.85
CA ASP A 212 -17.33 0.46 -5.54
C ASP A 212 -16.02 0.82 -4.83
N ARG A 213 -15.87 0.44 -3.55
CA ARG A 213 -14.66 0.70 -2.77
C ARG A 213 -14.45 -0.33 -1.68
N ILE A 214 -13.18 -0.59 -1.40
CA ILE A 214 -12.73 -1.46 -0.32
C ILE A 214 -11.69 -0.75 0.54
N THR A 215 -11.51 -1.27 1.75
CA THR A 215 -10.34 -0.92 2.57
C THR A 215 -9.34 -2.07 2.50
N ILE A 216 -8.09 -1.74 2.21
CA ILE A 216 -6.96 -2.67 2.37
C ILE A 216 -6.16 -2.20 3.57
N GLU A 217 -6.19 -2.99 4.65
CA GLU A 217 -5.29 -2.83 5.79
C GLU A 217 -3.99 -3.58 5.49
N VAL A 218 -2.88 -2.85 5.52
CA VAL A 218 -1.54 -3.45 5.50
C VAL A 218 -1.01 -3.41 6.92
N ARG A 219 -0.60 -4.55 7.48
CA ARG A 219 0.10 -4.64 8.77
C ARG A 219 1.55 -5.02 8.55
N TRP A 220 2.41 -4.23 9.17
CA TRP A 220 3.86 -4.38 9.19
C TRP A 220 4.26 -5.48 10.18
N PRO A 221 5.40 -6.17 9.95
CA PRO A 221 6.04 -7.05 10.92
C PRO A 221 6.20 -6.44 12.33
N SER A 222 6.45 -5.13 12.42
CA SER A 222 6.56 -4.37 13.68
C SER A 222 5.25 -4.20 14.45
N GLY A 223 4.10 -4.56 13.85
CA GLY A 223 2.77 -4.40 14.43
C GLY A 223 2.08 -3.08 14.07
N TYR A 224 2.77 -2.16 13.39
CA TYR A 224 2.13 -0.97 12.81
C TYR A 224 1.14 -1.38 11.71
N SER A 225 0.02 -0.64 11.57
CA SER A 225 -0.94 -0.86 10.48
C SER A 225 -1.39 0.44 9.82
N LYS A 226 -1.75 0.33 8.54
CA LYS A 226 -2.25 1.45 7.73
C LYS A 226 -3.35 0.99 6.79
N ASN A 227 -4.41 1.77 6.72
CA ASN A 227 -5.55 1.53 5.86
C ASN A 227 -5.45 2.33 4.57
N TYR A 228 -5.75 1.67 3.45
CA TYR A 228 -5.82 2.26 2.12
C TYR A 228 -7.24 2.10 1.58
N SER A 229 -7.81 3.21 1.10
CA SER A 229 -9.09 3.21 0.40
C SER A 229 -8.85 2.96 -1.08
N VAL A 230 -9.39 1.87 -1.63
CA VAL A 230 -9.16 1.44 -3.01
C VAL A 230 -10.48 1.38 -3.76
N LEU A 231 -10.55 2.07 -4.91
CA LEU A 231 -11.70 2.01 -5.82
C LEU A 231 -11.76 0.66 -6.53
N THR A 232 -12.97 0.21 -6.81
CA THR A 232 -13.21 -0.95 -7.66
C THR A 232 -14.02 -0.52 -8.88
N VAL A 233 -13.86 -1.27 -9.96
CA VAL A 233 -14.62 -1.08 -11.20
C VAL A 233 -15.23 -2.44 -11.51
N ASP A 234 -16.57 -2.52 -11.52
CA ASP A 234 -17.33 -3.75 -11.70
C ASP A 234 -16.87 -4.88 -10.74
N GLY A 235 -16.62 -4.51 -9.48
CA GLY A 235 -16.16 -5.43 -8.44
C GLY A 235 -14.69 -5.83 -8.57
N ARG A 236 -13.92 -5.31 -9.53
CA ARG A 236 -12.48 -5.58 -9.69
C ARG A 236 -11.63 -4.47 -9.11
N PHE A 237 -10.54 -4.82 -8.44
CA PHE A 237 -9.62 -3.84 -7.86
C PHE A 237 -8.16 -4.19 -8.13
N THR A 238 -7.31 -3.16 -8.06
CA THR A 238 -5.84 -3.29 -8.08
C THR A 238 -5.26 -2.35 -7.03
N PHE A 239 -4.25 -2.81 -6.31
CA PHE A 239 -3.54 -2.03 -5.29
C PHE A 239 -2.05 -2.35 -5.34
N SER A 240 -1.20 -1.34 -5.15
CA SER A 240 0.24 -1.55 -5.07
C SER A 240 0.84 -0.90 -3.83
N PHE A 241 1.83 -1.57 -3.24
CA PHE A 241 2.64 -1.02 -2.16
C PHE A 241 4.06 -1.61 -2.21
N THR A 242 4.98 -1.03 -1.45
CA THR A 242 6.37 -1.49 -1.39
C THR A 242 6.73 -1.81 0.08
N PRO A 243 6.97 -3.07 0.45
CA PRO A 243 7.46 -3.44 1.77
C PRO A 243 8.81 -2.78 2.05
N ARG A 244 8.95 -2.12 3.19
CA ARG A 244 10.20 -1.42 3.60
C ARG A 244 10.91 -2.06 4.79
N GLU A 245 10.33 -3.10 5.36
CA GLU A 245 10.91 -3.88 6.44
C GLU A 245 10.72 -5.38 6.16
N PRO A 246 11.69 -6.22 6.54
CA PRO A 246 11.57 -7.66 6.38
C PRO A 246 10.66 -8.27 7.44
N GLY A 247 10.10 -9.43 7.13
CA GLY A 247 9.25 -10.20 8.04
C GLY A 247 7.91 -10.55 7.41
N ARG A 248 6.97 -11.01 8.24
CA ARG A 248 5.62 -11.36 7.81
C ARG A 248 4.72 -10.13 7.85
N TRP A 249 4.10 -9.85 6.72
CA TRP A 249 3.12 -8.80 6.51
C TRP A 249 1.74 -9.43 6.40
N ALA A 250 0.75 -8.81 7.04
CA ALA A 250 -0.65 -9.20 6.88
C ALA A 250 -1.36 -8.18 5.98
N ILE A 251 -2.06 -8.66 4.96
CA ILE A 251 -2.85 -7.84 4.06
C ILE A 251 -4.30 -8.26 4.25
N LYS A 252 -5.09 -7.41 4.92
CA LYS A 252 -6.51 -7.66 5.15
C LYS A 252 -7.34 -6.78 4.23
N ILE A 253 -8.12 -7.44 3.37
CA ILE A 253 -9.08 -6.79 2.48
C ILE A 253 -10.43 -6.78 3.19
N ILE A 254 -11.05 -5.61 3.28
CA ILE A 254 -12.32 -5.37 3.97
C ILE A 254 -13.30 -4.78 2.95
N ALA A 255 -14.43 -5.47 2.75
CA ALA A 255 -15.50 -5.11 1.83
C ALA A 255 -16.85 -5.27 2.56
N GLY A 256 -17.41 -4.17 3.05
CA GLY A 256 -18.60 -4.20 3.91
C GLY A 256 -18.37 -5.05 5.17
N PRO A 257 -19.24 -6.04 5.47
CA PRO A 257 -19.09 -6.93 6.62
C PRO A 257 -18.00 -7.99 6.42
N SER A 258 -17.59 -8.26 5.19
CA SER A 258 -16.67 -9.33 4.86
C SER A 258 -15.23 -8.87 4.93
N SER A 259 -14.35 -9.75 5.40
CA SER A 259 -12.91 -9.52 5.31
C SER A 259 -12.16 -10.80 5.01
N LYS A 260 -11.03 -10.66 4.31
CA LYS A 260 -10.13 -11.76 4.02
C LYS A 260 -8.69 -11.32 4.19
N GLU A 261 -7.93 -12.09 4.95
CA GLU A 261 -6.53 -11.81 5.23
C GLU A 261 -5.62 -12.72 4.41
N TYR A 262 -4.56 -12.13 3.89
CA TYR A 262 -3.49 -12.79 3.17
C TYR A 262 -2.17 -12.53 3.89
N GLN A 263 -1.26 -13.49 3.77
CA GLN A 263 0.07 -13.40 4.36
C GLN A 263 1.10 -13.25 3.25
N LEU A 264 2.02 -12.33 3.45
CA LEU A 264 3.15 -12.07 2.58
C LEU A 264 4.42 -12.07 3.43
N THR A 265 5.45 -12.79 3.02
CA THR A 265 6.77 -12.67 3.64
C THR A 265 7.64 -11.73 2.81
N ALA A 266 8.03 -10.59 3.38
CA ALA A 266 9.04 -9.73 2.79
C ALA A 266 10.42 -10.16 3.28
N ARG A 267 11.31 -10.61 2.40
CA ARG A 267 12.69 -10.94 2.77
C ARG A 267 13.62 -9.77 2.53
N LEU A 268 14.62 -9.61 3.40
CA LEU A 268 15.79 -8.82 3.04
C LEU A 268 16.45 -9.50 1.84
N MET A 269 16.70 -8.75 0.78
CA MET A 269 17.80 -9.11 -0.11
C MET A 269 19.10 -8.96 0.65
N VAL A 270 20.05 -9.88 0.46
CA VAL A 270 21.38 -9.79 1.07
C VAL A 270 22.10 -8.56 0.52
N SER A 271 21.88 -7.41 1.15
CA SER A 271 22.49 -6.12 0.84
C SER A 271 22.36 -5.23 2.07
N LEU A 272 23.22 -5.50 3.07
CA LEU A 272 23.65 -4.59 4.16
C LEU A 272 24.60 -5.27 5.18
N GLN A 273 25.27 -6.38 4.82
CA GLN A 273 26.41 -6.92 5.57
C GLN A 273 27.61 -7.33 4.69
N ILE A 274 27.60 -6.98 3.40
CA ILE A 274 28.79 -7.21 2.55
C ILE A 274 29.97 -6.35 3.05
N ASN A 275 29.68 -5.13 3.50
CA ASN A 275 30.68 -4.16 3.95
C ASN A 275 31.33 -4.44 5.33
N GLN A 276 30.87 -5.45 6.08
CA GLN A 276 31.47 -5.80 7.39
C GLN A 276 32.03 -7.24 7.46
N THR A 277 31.83 -8.09 6.44
CA THR A 277 32.25 -9.50 6.51
C THR A 277 32.95 -10.04 5.25
N PHE A 278 32.98 -9.30 4.13
CA PHE A 278 33.56 -9.78 2.87
C PHE A 278 34.86 -9.08 2.50
N LYS A 279 35.79 -9.86 1.93
CA LYS A 279 36.99 -9.36 1.24
C LYS A 279 36.93 -9.74 -0.24
N ALA A 280 37.28 -8.80 -1.12
CA ALA A 280 37.25 -9.00 -2.56
C ALA A 280 38.62 -9.46 -3.09
N TYR A 281 38.61 -10.47 -3.96
CA TYR A 281 39.80 -11.02 -4.60
C TYR A 281 39.66 -10.97 -6.11
N TYR A 282 40.53 -10.21 -6.77
CA TYR A 282 40.42 -9.92 -8.20
C TYR A 282 41.47 -10.65 -9.05
N GLY A 283 41.06 -11.02 -10.28
CA GLY A 283 41.89 -11.59 -11.32
C GLY A 283 42.78 -10.56 -12.02
N THR A 284 43.58 -11.03 -12.97
CA THR A 284 44.44 -10.15 -13.77
C THR A 284 43.58 -9.19 -14.58
N PHE A 285 43.79 -7.87 -14.39
CA PHE A 285 43.05 -6.76 -15.04
C PHE A 285 41.67 -6.43 -14.46
N ASP A 286 41.26 -7.00 -13.32
CA ASP A 286 39.93 -6.77 -12.70
C ASP A 286 40.00 -5.95 -11.39
N GLN A 287 41.09 -5.21 -11.15
CA GLN A 287 41.25 -4.40 -9.93
C GLN A 287 40.16 -3.32 -9.80
N GLU A 288 39.86 -2.59 -10.89
CA GLU A 288 38.82 -1.55 -10.91
C GLU A 288 37.45 -2.10 -10.47
N ALA A 289 37.13 -3.33 -10.87
CA ALA A 289 35.88 -3.99 -10.46
C ALA A 289 35.84 -4.22 -8.95
N ALA A 290 36.98 -4.50 -8.32
CA ALA A 290 37.06 -4.66 -6.87
C ALA A 290 36.89 -3.33 -6.13
N GLU A 291 37.44 -2.25 -6.68
CA GLU A 291 37.34 -0.90 -6.12
C GLU A 291 35.89 -0.40 -6.09
N ILE A 292 35.08 -0.75 -7.11
CA ILE A 292 33.64 -0.44 -7.14
C ILE A 292 32.89 -0.95 -5.90
N LEU A 293 33.29 -2.11 -5.36
CA LEU A 293 32.60 -2.72 -4.22
C LEU A 293 32.86 -1.99 -2.90
N GLY A 294 33.90 -1.14 -2.82
CA GLY A 294 34.26 -0.42 -1.59
C GLY A 294 34.67 -1.33 -0.43
N LEU A 295 35.20 -2.52 -0.73
CA LEU A 295 35.65 -3.51 0.27
C LEU A 295 37.17 -3.53 0.42
N GLU A 296 37.68 -4.24 1.42
CA GLU A 296 39.10 -4.65 1.40
C GLU A 296 39.33 -5.52 0.16
N THR A 297 40.39 -5.23 -0.62
CA THR A 297 40.68 -5.93 -1.87
C THR A 297 42.09 -6.52 -1.88
N GLN A 298 42.28 -7.61 -2.61
CA GLN A 298 43.58 -8.24 -2.81
C GLN A 298 43.62 -8.96 -4.17
N LYS A 299 44.77 -9.04 -4.82
CA LYS A 299 44.92 -9.90 -6.01
C LYS A 299 44.72 -11.38 -5.63
N ALA A 300 43.94 -12.11 -6.43
CA ALA A 300 43.67 -13.52 -6.19
C ALA A 300 44.95 -14.38 -6.34
N GLY A 301 45.17 -15.27 -5.39
CA GLY A 301 46.21 -16.31 -5.45
C GLY A 301 45.69 -17.61 -6.08
N THR A 302 46.32 -18.73 -5.75
CA THR A 302 45.91 -20.08 -6.20
C THR A 302 45.15 -20.87 -5.15
N THR A 303 45.07 -20.38 -3.92
CA THR A 303 44.36 -21.01 -2.80
C THR A 303 43.17 -20.16 -2.36
N LEU A 304 42.06 -20.81 -2.00
CA LEU A 304 40.84 -20.11 -1.55
C LEU A 304 41.11 -19.42 -0.20
N PRO A 305 40.98 -18.09 -0.11
CA PRO A 305 41.16 -17.35 1.14
C PRO A 305 40.12 -17.73 2.21
N PRO A 306 40.40 -17.47 3.51
CA PRO A 306 39.42 -17.68 4.58
C PRO A 306 38.29 -16.64 4.56
N GLY A 307 37.24 -16.88 5.35
CA GLY A 307 36.10 -15.95 5.50
C GLY A 307 35.15 -15.93 4.31
N ASN A 308 34.23 -14.96 4.33
CA ASN A 308 33.35 -14.68 3.21
C ASN A 308 34.10 -13.85 2.16
N ILE A 309 33.99 -14.24 0.89
CA ILE A 309 34.80 -13.64 -0.17
C ILE A 309 33.99 -13.34 -1.42
N ILE A 310 34.46 -12.36 -2.18
CA ILE A 310 33.98 -12.07 -3.54
C ILE A 310 35.13 -12.29 -4.51
N LEU A 311 34.94 -13.14 -5.51
CA LEU A 311 35.89 -13.37 -6.58
C LEU A 311 35.49 -12.57 -7.81
N LEU A 312 36.41 -11.76 -8.32
CA LEU A 312 36.21 -10.90 -9.49
C LEU A 312 37.11 -11.37 -10.62
N GLY A 313 36.53 -11.48 -11.81
CA GLY A 313 37.22 -11.89 -13.03
C GLY A 313 36.88 -13.31 -13.44
N GLY A 314 36.70 -13.53 -14.74
CA GLY A 314 36.40 -14.84 -15.31
C GLY A 314 37.58 -15.83 -15.24
N PRO A 315 37.37 -17.10 -15.65
CA PRO A 315 38.31 -18.20 -15.41
C PRO A 315 39.69 -18.06 -16.05
N LYS A 316 39.80 -17.19 -17.06
CA LYS A 316 41.08 -16.83 -17.71
C LYS A 316 41.91 -15.87 -16.85
N ALA A 317 41.26 -14.96 -16.13
CA ALA A 317 41.89 -13.92 -15.33
C ALA A 317 42.05 -14.31 -13.86
N ASN A 318 41.13 -15.13 -13.32
CA ASN A 318 41.08 -15.55 -11.94
C ASN A 318 41.06 -17.09 -11.82
N HIS A 319 42.15 -17.67 -11.32
CA HIS A 319 42.28 -19.12 -11.14
C HIS A 319 41.28 -19.70 -10.13
N LEU A 320 40.86 -18.92 -9.14
CA LEU A 320 39.88 -19.36 -8.15
C LEU A 320 38.50 -19.46 -8.78
N SER A 321 38.10 -18.51 -9.63
CA SER A 321 36.84 -18.63 -10.39
C SER A 321 36.84 -19.90 -11.23
N LYS A 322 37.94 -20.19 -11.94
CA LYS A 322 38.07 -21.47 -12.68
C LYS A 322 37.88 -22.70 -11.79
N LEU A 323 38.49 -22.71 -10.60
CA LEU A 323 38.38 -23.82 -9.65
C LEU A 323 36.94 -24.01 -9.16
N ILE A 324 36.27 -22.92 -8.78
CA ILE A 324 34.87 -22.98 -8.34
C ILE A 324 33.97 -23.45 -9.48
N ASN A 325 34.12 -22.91 -10.68
CA ASN A 325 33.29 -23.26 -11.83
C ASN A 325 33.38 -24.76 -12.14
N GLN A 326 34.57 -25.36 -12.02
CA GLN A 326 34.75 -26.81 -12.18
C GLN A 326 33.99 -27.63 -11.14
N MET A 327 33.87 -27.15 -9.90
CA MET A 327 33.09 -27.82 -8.85
C MET A 327 31.59 -27.72 -9.10
N GLU A 328 31.13 -26.57 -9.59
CA GLU A 328 29.71 -26.29 -9.86
C GLU A 328 29.23 -26.75 -11.25
N GLY A 329 30.13 -27.32 -12.08
CA GLY A 329 29.78 -27.71 -13.45
C GLY A 329 29.47 -26.52 -14.37
N ILE A 330 29.94 -25.32 -14.03
CA ILE A 330 29.75 -24.09 -14.78
C ILE A 330 30.89 -23.90 -15.79
N THR A 331 30.56 -23.39 -16.98
CA THR A 331 31.56 -23.01 -17.99
C THR A 331 31.40 -21.54 -18.33
N VAL A 332 32.48 -20.77 -18.26
CA VAL A 332 32.57 -19.37 -18.71
C VAL A 332 33.81 -19.22 -19.56
N GLU A 333 33.64 -18.99 -20.87
CA GLU A 333 34.72 -18.89 -21.82
C GLU A 333 34.55 -17.71 -22.78
N ASN A 334 35.66 -17.08 -23.12
CA ASN A 334 35.75 -16.11 -24.22
C ASN A 334 36.93 -16.48 -25.11
N LYS A 335 36.64 -16.89 -26.35
CA LYS A 335 37.64 -17.22 -27.37
C LYS A 335 37.44 -16.26 -28.54
N GLU A 336 38.39 -15.33 -28.71
CA GLU A 336 38.42 -14.38 -29.84
C GLU A 336 37.11 -13.60 -30.02
N GLY A 337 36.50 -13.15 -28.92
CA GLY A 337 35.24 -12.39 -28.94
C GLY A 337 34.00 -13.28 -29.07
N ARG A 338 34.14 -14.61 -29.06
CA ARG A 338 33.00 -15.53 -28.95
C ARG A 338 32.86 -15.97 -27.51
N GLY A 339 31.80 -15.48 -26.87
CA GLY A 339 31.44 -15.79 -25.50
C GLY A 339 30.61 -17.05 -25.39
N TYR A 340 30.90 -17.85 -24.37
CA TYR A 340 30.12 -19.02 -24.01
C TYR A 340 29.95 -19.09 -22.49
N ILE A 341 28.69 -19.13 -22.03
CA ILE A 341 28.34 -19.36 -20.63
C ILE A 341 27.40 -20.57 -20.58
N LYS A 342 27.75 -21.59 -19.80
CA LYS A 342 26.91 -22.77 -19.56
C LYS A 342 26.76 -23.01 -18.08
N ILE A 343 25.50 -23.15 -17.67
CA ILE A 343 25.09 -23.34 -16.28
C ILE A 343 23.94 -24.34 -16.33
N ASN A 344 24.10 -25.50 -15.68
CA ASN A 344 23.09 -26.56 -15.72
C ASN A 344 22.65 -26.89 -17.17
N SER A 345 21.37 -26.68 -17.47
CA SER A 345 20.76 -26.86 -18.80
C SER A 345 20.77 -25.60 -19.66
N TYR A 346 21.09 -24.44 -19.08
CA TYR A 346 21.13 -23.16 -19.77
C TYR A 346 22.48 -22.96 -20.48
N GLU A 347 22.42 -22.61 -21.76
CA GLU A 347 23.59 -22.29 -22.57
C GLU A 347 23.39 -20.94 -23.28
N LEU A 348 24.35 -20.03 -23.08
CA LEU A 348 24.42 -18.75 -23.78
C LEU A 348 25.65 -18.73 -24.69
N LYS A 349 25.40 -18.62 -26.00
CA LYS A 349 26.42 -18.33 -27.02
C LYS A 349 26.25 -16.89 -27.47
N THR A 350 27.31 -16.11 -27.42
CA THR A 350 27.24 -14.66 -27.67
C THR A 350 28.49 -14.12 -28.36
N ILE A 351 28.40 -12.89 -28.86
CA ILE A 351 29.51 -12.12 -29.42
C ILE A 351 29.84 -10.99 -28.45
N VAL A 352 31.12 -10.92 -28.08
CA VAL A 352 31.71 -9.91 -27.21
C VAL A 352 32.51 -8.95 -28.07
N SER A 353 32.22 -7.66 -27.92
CA SER A 353 32.95 -6.59 -28.59
C SER A 353 33.72 -5.82 -27.54
N TYR A 354 35.05 -5.99 -27.51
CA TYR A 354 35.90 -5.42 -26.46
C TYR A 354 35.69 -3.91 -26.32
N GLY A 355 35.42 -3.45 -25.09
CA GLY A 355 35.13 -2.04 -24.79
C GLY A 355 33.80 -1.52 -25.34
N LYS A 356 32.93 -2.37 -25.90
CA LYS A 356 31.63 -1.97 -26.47
C LYS A 356 30.44 -2.80 -25.98
N SER A 357 30.60 -4.12 -25.85
CA SER A 357 29.55 -4.99 -25.33
C SER A 357 30.14 -6.26 -24.73
N ASP A 358 29.66 -6.60 -23.55
CA ASP A 358 30.17 -7.73 -22.77
C ASP A 358 29.04 -8.39 -21.95
N TYR A 359 29.32 -9.56 -21.40
CA TYR A 359 28.43 -10.28 -20.50
C TYR A 359 29.16 -10.64 -19.22
N ALA A 360 28.40 -10.78 -18.14
CA ALA A 360 28.94 -11.24 -16.87
C ALA A 360 28.00 -12.24 -16.20
N LEU A 361 28.58 -13.28 -15.63
CA LEU A 361 27.91 -14.22 -14.74
C LEU A 361 28.16 -13.78 -13.29
N ILE A 362 27.11 -13.71 -12.49
CA ILE A 362 27.15 -13.33 -11.08
C ILE A 362 26.41 -14.40 -10.30
N TYR A 363 27.05 -15.04 -9.33
CA TYR A 363 26.38 -16.07 -8.54
C TYR A 363 27.01 -16.23 -7.16
N ALA A 364 26.27 -16.83 -6.23
CA ALA A 364 26.73 -17.04 -4.87
C ALA A 364 26.52 -18.49 -4.44
N LEU A 365 27.46 -19.01 -3.64
CA LEU A 365 27.40 -20.35 -3.07
C LEU A 365 27.92 -20.36 -1.63
N GLU A 366 27.57 -21.41 -0.90
CA GLU A 366 28.11 -21.69 0.42
C GLU A 366 29.11 -22.84 0.35
N TYR A 367 30.34 -22.62 0.85
CA TYR A 367 31.39 -23.62 0.84
C TYR A 367 32.08 -23.70 2.20
N LYS A 368 31.89 -24.83 2.90
CA LYS A 368 32.43 -25.06 4.25
C LYS A 368 31.99 -23.98 5.26
N GLY A 369 30.71 -23.59 5.23
CA GLY A 369 30.11 -22.64 6.17
C GLY A 369 30.45 -21.17 5.93
N ARG A 370 30.98 -20.83 4.74
CA ARG A 370 31.25 -19.44 4.33
C ARG A 370 30.63 -19.15 2.97
N LYS A 371 30.34 -17.88 2.71
CA LYS A 371 29.73 -17.43 1.46
C LYS A 371 30.81 -17.00 0.47
N ILE A 372 30.72 -17.52 -0.75
CA ILE A 372 31.56 -17.14 -1.88
C ILE A 372 30.65 -16.54 -2.95
N ILE A 373 30.95 -15.31 -3.37
CA ILE A 373 30.27 -14.66 -4.50
C ILE A 373 31.25 -14.59 -5.66
N LEU A 374 30.80 -14.92 -6.87
CA LEU A 374 31.58 -14.82 -8.09
C LEU A 374 30.96 -13.77 -9.00
N VAL A 375 31.83 -12.97 -9.63
CA VAL A 375 31.49 -11.96 -10.62
C VAL A 375 32.46 -12.15 -11.79
N GLU A 376 31.97 -12.76 -12.86
CA GLU A 376 32.78 -13.26 -13.95
C GLU A 376 32.37 -12.62 -15.28
N GLY A 377 33.10 -11.60 -15.70
CA GLY A 377 33.00 -11.06 -17.04
C GLY A 377 33.65 -11.95 -18.09
N LEU A 378 33.13 -11.92 -19.33
CA LEU A 378 33.84 -12.49 -20.47
C LEU A 378 35.06 -11.62 -20.85
N THR A 379 35.07 -10.33 -20.48
CA THR A 379 36.26 -9.47 -20.38
C THR A 379 36.20 -8.64 -19.09
N ARG A 380 37.22 -7.78 -18.87
CA ARG A 380 37.26 -6.85 -17.73
C ARG A 380 36.05 -5.91 -17.66
N TYR A 381 35.46 -5.54 -18.81
CA TYR A 381 34.28 -4.67 -18.86
C TYR A 381 33.05 -5.39 -18.31
N GLY A 382 32.88 -6.68 -18.64
CA GLY A 382 31.88 -7.54 -18.05
C GLY A 382 32.08 -7.66 -16.54
N THR A 383 33.31 -7.88 -16.06
CA THR A 383 33.56 -7.97 -14.61
C THR A 383 33.21 -6.65 -13.91
N ARG A 384 33.59 -5.51 -14.49
CA ARG A 384 33.26 -4.17 -13.98
C ARG A 384 31.74 -3.95 -13.95
N ALA A 385 31.03 -4.37 -15.00
CA ALA A 385 29.57 -4.33 -15.06
C ALA A 385 28.94 -5.22 -13.98
N GLY A 386 29.46 -6.44 -13.80
CA GLY A 386 28.96 -7.35 -12.79
C GLY A 386 29.20 -6.84 -11.36
N ALA A 387 30.34 -6.19 -11.12
CA ALA A 387 30.65 -5.59 -9.83
C ALA A 387 29.75 -4.38 -9.55
N LEU A 388 29.53 -3.52 -10.54
CA LEU A 388 28.62 -2.38 -10.43
C LEU A 388 27.16 -2.83 -10.22
N TYR A 389 26.75 -3.86 -10.93
CA TYR A 389 25.43 -4.49 -10.77
C TYR A 389 25.26 -5.13 -9.39
N LEU A 390 26.30 -5.80 -8.87
CA LEU A 390 26.31 -6.33 -7.50
C LEU A 390 26.26 -5.20 -6.46
N TRP A 391 27.09 -4.17 -6.61
CA TRP A 391 27.16 -3.02 -5.70
C TRP A 391 25.85 -2.24 -5.62
N SER A 392 25.19 -2.05 -6.76
CA SER A 392 23.92 -1.32 -6.84
C SER A 392 22.73 -2.07 -6.21
N GLY A 393 22.91 -3.35 -5.85
CA GLY A 393 21.85 -4.17 -5.30
C GLY A 393 20.84 -4.65 -6.34
N TYR A 394 21.18 -4.65 -7.64
CA TYR A 394 20.31 -5.20 -8.68
C TYR A 394 20.30 -6.74 -8.70
N ALA A 395 21.33 -7.42 -8.18
CA ALA A 395 21.46 -8.88 -8.16
C ALA A 395 20.53 -9.62 -7.18
N ALA A 396 19.39 -9.02 -6.86
CA ALA A 396 18.79 -9.23 -5.56
C ALA A 396 17.62 -10.21 -5.66
N GLY A 397 17.83 -11.39 -5.06
CA GLY A 397 16.88 -12.52 -5.09
C GLY A 397 17.30 -13.68 -5.98
N ASN A 398 18.23 -13.47 -6.90
CA ASN A 398 18.74 -14.52 -7.78
C ASN A 398 19.97 -15.20 -7.16
N THR A 399 20.01 -16.52 -7.05
CA THR A 399 21.25 -17.27 -6.74
C THR A 399 22.29 -17.14 -7.84
N LEU A 400 21.82 -16.84 -9.06
CA LEU A 400 22.63 -16.71 -10.26
C LEU A 400 22.01 -15.72 -11.26
N VAL A 401 22.82 -14.85 -11.86
CA VAL A 401 22.41 -13.87 -12.87
C VAL A 401 23.42 -13.80 -13.99
N ILE A 402 22.95 -13.73 -15.23
CA ILE A 402 23.74 -13.30 -16.36
C ILE A 402 23.25 -11.92 -16.80
N ILE A 403 24.16 -10.96 -16.84
CA ILE A 403 23.91 -9.62 -17.37
C ILE A 403 24.62 -9.42 -18.71
N LYS A 404 24.12 -8.48 -19.50
CA LYS A 404 24.77 -7.89 -20.66
C LYS A 404 24.99 -6.41 -20.40
N TRP A 405 26.21 -5.95 -20.67
CA TRP A 405 26.54 -4.53 -20.78
C TRP A 405 26.72 -4.14 -22.25
N THR A 406 26.30 -2.94 -22.62
CA THR A 406 26.49 -2.35 -23.96
C THR A 406 26.73 -0.86 -23.83
N ASP A 407 27.88 -0.39 -24.31
CA ASP A 407 28.27 1.01 -24.40
C ASP A 407 27.40 1.72 -25.46
N TYR A 408 26.33 2.38 -25.02
CA TYR A 408 25.39 3.04 -25.93
C TYR A 408 25.82 4.47 -26.24
N ASP A 409 26.53 5.12 -25.32
CA ASP A 409 26.97 6.52 -25.49
C ASP A 409 28.38 6.65 -26.10
N GLY A 410 29.10 5.52 -26.24
CA GLY A 410 30.39 5.43 -26.90
C GLY A 410 31.56 5.90 -26.04
N ASN A 411 31.35 6.07 -24.73
CA ASN A 411 32.38 6.58 -23.81
C ASN A 411 33.35 5.48 -23.33
N GLY A 412 33.02 4.20 -23.55
CA GLY A 412 33.82 3.04 -23.16
C GLY A 412 33.87 2.76 -21.64
N ASP A 413 33.12 3.50 -20.84
CA ASP A 413 32.92 3.30 -19.41
C ASP A 413 31.66 2.48 -19.13
N VAL A 414 31.66 1.81 -17.97
CA VAL A 414 30.53 0.97 -17.56
C VAL A 414 29.58 1.78 -16.69
N SER A 415 28.32 1.89 -17.12
CA SER A 415 27.24 2.53 -16.35
C SER A 415 26.09 1.55 -16.04
N LEU A 416 25.32 1.83 -14.98
CA LEU A 416 24.18 0.98 -14.59
C LEU A 416 23.07 0.96 -15.63
N GLN A 417 22.83 2.08 -16.32
CA GLN A 417 21.75 2.21 -17.31
C GLN A 417 22.01 1.35 -18.56
N GLU A 418 23.25 0.96 -18.79
CA GLU A 418 23.70 0.14 -19.92
C GLU A 418 23.68 -1.37 -19.63
N ILE A 419 23.36 -1.75 -18.39
CA ILE A 419 23.31 -3.13 -17.94
C ILE A 419 21.89 -3.66 -18.03
N LYS A 420 21.75 -4.84 -18.64
CA LYS A 420 20.49 -5.57 -18.74
C LYS A 420 20.67 -7.00 -18.28
N GLU A 421 19.72 -7.51 -17.50
CA GLU A 421 19.65 -8.93 -17.20
C GLU A 421 19.25 -9.72 -18.45
N VAL A 422 19.96 -10.82 -18.69
CA VAL A 422 19.74 -11.74 -19.81
C VAL A 422 19.13 -13.04 -19.31
N HIS A 423 19.52 -13.46 -18.12
CA HIS A 423 19.04 -14.68 -17.48
C HIS A 423 19.23 -14.58 -15.98
N SER A 424 18.36 -15.23 -15.22
CA SER A 424 18.53 -15.38 -13.79
C SER A 424 17.87 -16.66 -13.27
N GLU A 425 18.43 -17.20 -12.19
CA GLU A 425 17.87 -18.30 -11.40
C GLU A 425 17.69 -17.82 -9.95
N VAL A 426 16.56 -18.19 -9.32
CA VAL A 426 16.23 -17.86 -7.92
C VAL A 426 16.70 -18.96 -7.00
#